data_AF-A0AAV9QD83-F1
#
_entry.id   AF-A0AAV9QD83-F1
#
_cell.length_a   1.000
_cell.length_b   1.000
_cell.length_c   1.000
_cell.angle_alpha   90.00
_cell.angle_beta   90.00
_cell.angle_gamma   90.00
#
_symmetry.space_group_name_H-M   'P 1'
#
loop_
_entity.id
_entity.type
_entity.pdbx_description
1 polymer ?
#
loop_
_entity_poly.entity_id
_entity_poly.type
_entity_poly.pdbx_seq_one_letter_code
_entity_poly.pdbx_strand_id
1 'polypeptide(L)'
;MTNQVPLSSQQIAHQTLRDVLEDFGIPETTSTHGPDVVFTGAIPAYSTTQSEKINLTLIGTIPSTANAIAAAHIYEHRGGCRQKIEVDLRRGHNYIDPDIGMTPTINGQEITLDVVAGNPFLRNIFETKDGRYVVLSAVYVDLVYKWSSFLHCPIVESEARKAVKLWNSTDLEKAAAEAGMPMAICQTEASWNAHPHGAHLARLPWVPVEKIASTLPQPAPSPAAFLSLHPRRPLSGLRVLCVTHAIAGPSAGRTLAEHGASVLQVMFTHGFEHSFVYTYANLGTASTRLNLHKSSDRERLRTLVKEAHVWLDSYRPNAISKFGFGDDEIRTLNPSMIVCRLRCYGTSGPWNFKPGFDMQGSASSGLMSLIGEGVGDGRPQWPPGMVINDYTTGYSAALAIQSIILKRVSGQVDIRDGWLVSPSLTGTAMGILKYYKTSRFGAPADGNRSGEETLALPPETLEGQTSLGYLKTLAPLPKLSDTPIRYDFGLLQTMGSDRPIFPGFDDGYDAESIKPMLKEEVLHHIGLSANEKLESLSRSGEGWRKDLGVSISKL
;
A
#
# COMPACT_ATOMS: atom_id res chain seq x y z
N MET A 1 -36.85 -3.50 -14.97
CA MET A 1 -36.40 -2.96 -13.67
C MET A 1 -37.01 -3.84 -12.59
N THR A 2 -36.26 -4.78 -12.05
CA THR A 2 -36.71 -5.58 -10.91
C THR A 2 -36.77 -4.67 -9.68
N ASN A 3 -37.96 -4.53 -9.09
CA ASN A 3 -38.19 -3.84 -7.81
C ASN A 3 -37.44 -4.57 -6.68
N GLN A 4 -36.12 -4.40 -6.59
CA GLN A 4 -35.37 -4.81 -5.41
C GLN A 4 -35.60 -3.79 -4.31
N VAL A 5 -36.00 -4.26 -3.14
CA VAL A 5 -36.10 -3.45 -1.92
C VAL A 5 -34.70 -2.90 -1.62
N PRO A 6 -34.53 -1.57 -1.42
CA PRO A 6 -33.23 -1.00 -1.06
C PRO A 6 -32.68 -1.65 0.21
N LEU A 7 -31.40 -2.00 0.20
CA LEU A 7 -30.70 -2.56 1.36
C LEU A 7 -30.39 -1.46 2.40
N SER A 8 -30.35 -1.82 3.68
CA SER A 8 -29.81 -0.92 4.72
C SER A 8 -28.28 -0.80 4.59
N SER A 9 -27.71 0.25 5.16
CA SER A 9 -26.26 0.44 5.24
C SER A 9 -25.50 -0.77 5.79
N GLN A 10 -26.01 -1.39 6.86
CA GLN A 10 -25.40 -2.57 7.47
C GLN A 10 -25.52 -3.80 6.58
N GLN A 11 -26.66 -3.99 5.90
CA GLN A 11 -26.83 -5.08 4.93
C GLN A 11 -25.86 -4.93 3.76
N ILE A 12 -25.68 -3.71 3.24
CA ILE A 12 -24.68 -3.39 2.20
C ILE A 12 -23.27 -3.72 2.70
N ALA A 13 -22.93 -3.30 3.93
CA ALA A 13 -21.62 -3.57 4.53
C ALA A 13 -21.36 -5.07 4.70
N HIS A 14 -22.31 -5.83 5.27
CA HIS A 14 -22.20 -7.28 5.41
C HIS A 14 -22.09 -8.01 4.08
N GLN A 15 -22.89 -7.62 3.07
CA GLN A 15 -22.80 -8.25 1.75
C GLN A 15 -21.44 -7.99 1.11
N THR A 16 -21.00 -6.72 1.10
CA THR A 16 -19.69 -6.36 0.55
C THR A 16 -18.54 -7.04 1.29
N LEU A 17 -18.64 -7.16 2.62
CA LEU A 17 -17.68 -7.88 3.43
C LEU A 17 -17.58 -9.36 3.05
N ARG A 18 -18.71 -10.05 2.87
CA ARG A 18 -18.72 -11.46 2.42
C ARG A 18 -18.01 -11.63 1.08
N ASP A 19 -18.33 -10.80 0.10
CA ASP A 19 -17.73 -10.90 -1.23
C ASP A 19 -16.20 -10.68 -1.20
N VAL A 20 -15.72 -9.82 -0.29
CA VAL A 20 -14.29 -9.61 -0.08
C VAL A 20 -13.67 -10.78 0.67
N LEU A 21 -14.28 -11.30 1.74
CA LEU A 21 -13.76 -12.48 2.44
C LEU A 21 -13.66 -13.71 1.52
N GLU A 22 -14.65 -13.90 0.64
CA GLU A 22 -14.65 -14.96 -0.37
C GLU A 22 -13.48 -14.84 -1.35
N ASP A 23 -13.19 -13.63 -1.87
CA ASP A 23 -12.07 -13.38 -2.80
C ASP A 23 -10.71 -13.73 -2.15
N PHE A 24 -10.59 -13.62 -0.83
CA PHE A 24 -9.38 -13.95 -0.06
C PHE A 24 -9.39 -15.38 0.51
N GLY A 25 -10.48 -16.14 0.30
CA GLY A 25 -10.66 -17.49 0.83
C GLY A 25 -10.68 -17.54 2.36
N ILE A 26 -11.20 -16.50 3.01
CA ILE A 26 -11.39 -16.44 4.46
C ILE A 26 -12.82 -16.92 4.75
N PRO A 27 -13.00 -17.89 5.67
CA PRO A 27 -14.32 -18.44 5.96
C PRO A 27 -15.27 -17.37 6.52
N GLU A 28 -16.55 -17.50 6.21
CA GLU A 28 -17.59 -16.67 6.82
C GLU A 28 -17.71 -16.94 8.32
N THR A 29 -18.06 -15.89 9.06
CA THR A 29 -18.40 -15.98 10.49
C THR A 29 -19.72 -16.72 10.66
N THR A 30 -19.74 -17.74 11.51
CA THR A 30 -20.94 -18.51 11.84
C THR A 30 -21.32 -18.32 13.31
N SER A 31 -22.44 -18.93 13.74
CA SER A 31 -22.84 -18.92 15.16
C SER A 31 -21.85 -19.66 16.07
N THR A 32 -21.03 -20.56 15.52
CA THR A 32 -20.12 -21.42 16.29
C THR A 32 -18.63 -21.19 16.01
N HIS A 33 -18.28 -20.51 14.92
CA HIS A 33 -16.89 -20.27 14.51
C HIS A 33 -16.71 -18.84 13.98
N GLY A 34 -15.59 -18.21 14.32
CA GLY A 34 -15.27 -16.84 13.92
C GLY A 34 -15.98 -15.78 14.75
N PRO A 35 -15.55 -14.50 14.63
CA PRO A 35 -16.08 -13.42 15.44
C PRO A 35 -17.54 -13.08 15.16
N ASP A 36 -18.21 -12.47 16.12
CA ASP A 36 -19.50 -11.80 15.91
C ASP A 36 -19.26 -10.37 15.39
N VAL A 37 -19.69 -10.06 14.18
CA VAL A 37 -19.40 -8.77 13.52
C VAL A 37 -20.63 -7.87 13.55
N VAL A 38 -20.48 -6.69 14.14
CA VAL A 38 -21.57 -5.71 14.29
C VAL A 38 -21.18 -4.39 13.64
N PHE A 39 -21.90 -4.05 12.56
CA PHE A 39 -21.86 -2.72 11.98
C PHE A 39 -22.90 -1.82 12.65
N THR A 40 -22.48 -0.66 13.13
CA THR A 40 -23.34 0.38 13.71
C THR A 40 -23.31 1.65 12.86
N GLY A 41 -24.28 2.55 13.08
CA GLY A 41 -24.43 3.77 12.26
C GLY A 41 -24.79 3.46 10.81
N ALA A 42 -25.01 4.52 10.01
CA ALA A 42 -25.28 4.40 8.58
C ALA A 42 -24.07 4.80 7.73
N ILE A 43 -24.07 4.39 6.46
CA ILE A 43 -23.17 4.94 5.44
C ILE A 43 -23.53 6.42 5.26
N PRO A 44 -22.61 7.37 5.47
CA PRO A 44 -22.92 8.79 5.31
C PRO A 44 -23.30 9.14 3.86
N ALA A 45 -24.17 10.14 3.71
CA ALA A 45 -24.57 10.63 2.40
C ALA A 45 -23.39 11.21 1.61
N TYR A 46 -23.43 11.09 0.28
CA TYR A 46 -22.37 11.58 -0.61
C TYR A 46 -22.10 13.09 -0.44
N SER A 47 -23.10 13.88 -0.05
CA SER A 47 -22.95 15.32 0.20
C SER A 47 -21.99 15.62 1.34
N THR A 48 -21.81 14.67 2.26
CA THR A 48 -20.91 14.81 3.41
C THR A 48 -19.51 14.28 3.09
N THR A 49 -19.41 13.20 2.33
CA THR A 49 -18.12 12.58 1.95
C THR A 49 -17.54 13.13 0.65
N GLN A 50 -18.29 13.98 -0.06
CA GLN A 50 -17.96 14.55 -1.38
C GLN A 50 -17.59 13.49 -2.42
N SER A 51 -18.21 12.31 -2.34
CA SER A 51 -17.92 11.17 -3.22
C SER A 51 -19.19 10.51 -3.73
N GLU A 52 -19.60 10.86 -4.94
CA GLU A 52 -20.84 10.34 -5.54
C GLU A 52 -20.65 8.95 -6.17
N LYS A 53 -19.52 8.71 -6.83
CA LYS A 53 -19.32 7.51 -7.67
C LYS A 53 -18.79 6.30 -6.92
N ILE A 54 -18.07 6.52 -5.81
CA ILE A 54 -17.50 5.48 -4.97
C ILE A 54 -17.86 5.68 -3.49
N ASN A 55 -18.06 4.58 -2.77
CA ASN A 55 -18.43 4.60 -1.36
C ASN A 55 -17.18 4.57 -0.46
N LEU A 56 -16.71 5.76 -0.03
CA LEU A 56 -15.50 5.90 0.80
C LEU A 56 -15.61 5.17 2.14
N THR A 57 -16.80 5.14 2.73
CA THR A 57 -17.03 4.42 3.99
C THR A 57 -16.71 2.94 3.85
N LEU A 58 -17.18 2.30 2.79
CA LEU A 58 -16.92 0.87 2.57
C LEU A 58 -15.45 0.61 2.23
N ILE A 59 -14.78 1.51 1.50
CA ILE A 59 -13.35 1.37 1.17
C ILE A 59 -12.48 1.34 2.43
N GLY A 60 -12.75 2.19 3.42
CA GLY A 60 -12.02 2.14 4.70
C GLY A 60 -12.51 1.04 5.65
N THR A 61 -13.80 0.74 5.65
CA THR A 61 -14.43 -0.19 6.60
C THR A 61 -14.17 -1.65 6.26
N ILE A 62 -14.36 -2.05 5.01
CA ILE A 62 -14.41 -3.46 4.64
C ILE A 62 -13.03 -4.11 4.74
N PRO A 63 -11.93 -3.54 4.19
CA PRO A 63 -10.61 -4.11 4.31
C PRO A 63 -10.09 -4.17 5.77
N SER A 64 -10.35 -3.14 6.58
CA SER A 64 -9.94 -3.13 7.99
C SER A 64 -10.71 -4.18 8.82
N THR A 65 -12.04 -4.27 8.63
CA THR A 65 -12.87 -5.30 9.26
C THR A 65 -12.45 -6.71 8.84
N ALA A 66 -12.15 -6.92 7.55
CA ALA A 66 -11.70 -8.21 7.06
C ALA A 66 -10.38 -8.65 7.70
N ASN A 67 -9.43 -7.72 7.91
CA ASN A 67 -8.20 -8.00 8.66
C ASN A 67 -8.49 -8.40 10.12
N ALA A 68 -9.42 -7.70 10.79
CA ALA A 68 -9.83 -8.05 12.14
C ALA A 68 -10.50 -9.44 12.22
N ILE A 69 -11.28 -9.83 11.22
CA ILE A 69 -11.90 -11.16 11.12
C ILE A 69 -10.85 -12.24 10.92
N ALA A 70 -9.90 -12.03 10.00
CA ALA A 70 -8.80 -12.97 9.78
C ALA A 70 -7.98 -13.16 11.06
N ALA A 71 -7.66 -12.07 11.76
CA ALA A 71 -6.98 -12.10 13.06
C ALA A 71 -7.79 -12.88 14.11
N ALA A 72 -9.10 -12.64 14.22
CA ALA A 72 -9.95 -13.37 15.16
C ALA A 72 -9.99 -14.88 14.86
N HIS A 73 -10.09 -15.29 13.60
CA HIS A 73 -10.00 -16.71 13.23
C HIS A 73 -8.64 -17.32 13.58
N ILE A 74 -7.53 -16.63 13.31
CA ILE A 74 -6.19 -17.08 13.68
C ILE A 74 -6.10 -17.26 15.20
N TYR A 75 -6.67 -16.33 15.96
CA TYR A 75 -6.69 -16.38 17.42
C TYR A 75 -7.46 -17.59 17.94
N GLU A 76 -8.67 -17.85 17.44
CA GLU A 76 -9.49 -19.03 17.78
C GLU A 76 -8.76 -20.34 17.45
N HIS A 77 -8.17 -20.47 16.25
CA HIS A 77 -7.41 -21.68 15.87
C HIS A 77 -6.15 -21.91 16.73
N ARG A 78 -5.62 -20.85 17.34
CA ARG A 78 -4.51 -20.94 18.28
C ARG A 78 -4.98 -21.13 19.73
N GLY A 79 -6.26 -21.42 19.97
CA GLY A 79 -6.82 -21.69 21.29
C GLY A 79 -7.25 -20.45 22.07
N GLY A 80 -7.42 -19.32 21.39
CA GLY A 80 -8.04 -18.10 21.93
C GLY A 80 -9.57 -18.18 21.92
N CYS A 81 -10.21 -17.23 22.59
CA CYS A 81 -11.67 -17.14 22.65
C CYS A 81 -12.28 -16.49 21.41
N ARG A 82 -13.52 -16.87 21.09
CA ARG A 82 -14.37 -16.14 20.15
C ARG A 82 -14.60 -14.72 20.66
N GLN A 83 -14.64 -13.75 19.75
CA GLN A 83 -14.75 -12.34 20.11
C GLN A 83 -15.74 -11.57 19.24
N LYS A 84 -16.18 -10.41 19.74
CA LYS A 84 -17.01 -9.47 19.00
C LYS A 84 -16.13 -8.44 18.28
N ILE A 85 -16.51 -8.07 17.07
CA ILE A 85 -15.93 -6.99 16.28
C ILE A 85 -17.00 -5.93 16.04
N GLU A 86 -16.77 -4.72 16.52
CA GLU A 86 -17.68 -3.59 16.33
C GLU A 86 -17.04 -2.52 15.42
N VAL A 87 -17.84 -2.00 14.48
CA VAL A 87 -17.39 -0.97 13.53
C VAL A 87 -18.51 0.03 13.26
N ASP A 88 -18.23 1.32 13.41
CA ASP A 88 -19.17 2.42 13.10
C ASP A 88 -18.99 2.90 11.65
N LEU A 89 -19.98 2.62 10.80
CA LEU A 89 -19.96 2.96 9.37
C LEU A 89 -19.84 4.47 9.12
N ARG A 90 -20.24 5.30 10.08
CA ARG A 90 -20.13 6.75 9.96
C ARG A 90 -18.69 7.25 9.91
N ARG A 91 -17.71 6.42 10.31
CA ARG A 91 -16.29 6.79 10.39
C ARG A 91 -15.43 6.19 9.28
N GLY A 92 -15.94 5.22 8.52
CA GLY A 92 -15.14 4.44 7.56
C GLY A 92 -14.37 5.28 6.55
N HIS A 93 -14.94 6.41 6.10
CA HIS A 93 -14.33 7.30 5.12
C HIS A 93 -13.02 7.95 5.58
N ASN A 94 -12.73 7.99 6.89
CA ASN A 94 -11.48 8.54 7.43
C ASN A 94 -10.28 7.58 7.31
N TYR A 95 -10.51 6.32 6.97
CA TYR A 95 -9.49 5.25 7.03
C TYR A 95 -8.83 4.93 5.70
N ILE A 96 -9.18 5.69 4.66
CA ILE A 96 -8.59 5.59 3.32
C ILE A 96 -7.42 6.55 3.12
N ASP A 97 -7.29 7.56 3.97
CA ASP A 97 -6.25 8.58 3.98
C ASP A 97 -6.27 9.25 5.38
N PRO A 98 -5.16 9.28 6.13
CA PRO A 98 -5.13 9.80 7.50
C PRO A 98 -5.47 11.27 7.61
N ASP A 99 -5.36 12.04 6.52
CA ASP A 99 -5.68 13.47 6.50
C ASP A 99 -7.19 13.73 6.29
N ILE A 100 -8.00 12.68 6.12
CA ILE A 100 -9.47 12.80 6.07
C ILE A 100 -10.02 12.80 7.49
N GLY A 101 -10.60 13.94 7.88
CA GLY A 101 -11.30 14.11 9.15
C GLY A 101 -10.38 14.38 10.36
N MET A 102 -9.05 14.30 10.20
CA MET A 102 -8.08 14.78 11.18
C MET A 102 -6.76 15.18 10.51
N THR A 103 -5.87 15.83 11.26
CA THR A 103 -4.47 16.04 10.89
C THR A 103 -3.61 15.44 12.00
N PRO A 104 -2.76 14.44 11.71
CA PRO A 104 -1.85 13.89 12.71
C PRO A 104 -0.86 14.96 13.19
N THR A 105 -0.51 14.93 14.48
CA THR A 105 0.35 15.95 15.10
C THR A 105 1.43 15.35 15.98
N ILE A 106 2.56 16.04 16.08
CA ILE A 106 3.65 15.75 17.04
C ILE A 106 3.79 16.96 17.96
N ASN A 107 3.67 16.74 19.27
CA ASN A 107 3.67 17.81 20.29
C ASN A 107 2.61 18.90 20.00
N GLY A 108 1.47 18.51 19.43
CA GLY A 108 0.40 19.43 19.03
C GLY A 108 0.70 20.28 17.79
N GLN A 109 1.82 20.04 17.09
CA GLN A 109 2.16 20.70 15.83
C GLN A 109 1.91 19.77 14.64
N GLU A 110 1.58 20.36 13.49
CA GLU A 110 1.47 19.63 12.23
C GLU A 110 2.80 18.95 11.87
N ILE A 111 2.72 17.81 11.18
CA ILE A 111 3.89 17.12 10.67
C ILE A 111 4.36 17.82 9.40
N THR A 112 5.65 18.03 9.27
CA THR A 112 6.22 18.75 8.12
C THR A 112 5.91 18.04 6.81
N LEU A 113 5.45 18.84 5.83
CA LEU A 113 5.28 18.42 4.44
C LEU A 113 6.59 18.65 3.69
N ASP A 114 7.43 17.62 3.61
CA ASP A 114 8.77 17.66 3.01
C ASP A 114 8.73 17.61 1.46
N VAL A 115 7.84 18.41 0.85
CA VAL A 115 7.59 18.44 -0.60
C VAL A 115 8.24 19.66 -1.28
N VAL A 116 8.56 19.53 -2.57
CA VAL A 116 9.04 20.67 -3.37
C VAL A 116 7.88 21.65 -3.58
N ALA A 117 8.00 22.86 -3.03
CA ALA A 117 7.01 23.92 -3.21
C ALA A 117 6.84 24.24 -4.71
N GLY A 118 5.58 24.35 -5.16
CA GLY A 118 5.25 24.61 -6.57
C GLY A 118 5.50 23.44 -7.53
N ASN A 119 5.78 22.23 -7.03
CA ASN A 119 5.98 21.04 -7.86
C ASN A 119 4.78 20.78 -8.80
N PRO A 120 4.96 20.95 -10.12
CA PRO A 120 3.85 20.82 -11.06
C PRO A 120 3.44 19.37 -11.27
N PHE A 121 4.26 18.40 -10.88
CA PHE A 121 4.01 16.97 -11.10
C PHE A 121 3.44 16.27 -9.85
N LEU A 122 2.94 17.00 -8.85
CA LEU A 122 2.38 16.40 -7.64
C LEU A 122 0.90 16.01 -7.81
N ARG A 123 0.08 16.95 -8.30
CA ARG A 123 -1.39 16.77 -8.42
C ARG A 123 -1.97 17.14 -9.79
N ASN A 124 -1.15 17.58 -10.75
CA ASN A 124 -1.70 18.01 -12.03
C ASN A 124 -2.02 16.83 -12.94
N ILE A 125 -3.20 16.91 -13.56
CA ILE A 125 -3.58 16.12 -14.72
C ILE A 125 -3.27 16.98 -15.96
N PHE A 126 -2.46 16.45 -16.86
CA PHE A 126 -1.97 17.16 -18.03
C PHE A 126 -2.71 16.70 -19.27
N GLU A 127 -3.06 17.64 -20.15
CA GLU A 127 -3.61 17.33 -21.45
C GLU A 127 -2.47 17.21 -22.48
N THR A 128 -2.52 16.16 -23.29
CA THR A 128 -1.55 15.85 -24.35
C THR A 128 -2.00 16.41 -25.70
N LYS A 129 -1.13 16.30 -26.72
CA LYS A 129 -1.37 16.80 -28.08
C LYS A 129 -2.61 16.17 -28.73
N ASP A 130 -2.82 14.89 -28.49
CA ASP A 130 -3.94 14.06 -28.96
C ASP A 130 -5.21 14.23 -28.12
N GLY A 131 -5.27 15.25 -27.25
CA GLY A 131 -6.46 15.56 -26.43
C GLY A 131 -6.71 14.59 -25.27
N ARG A 132 -5.78 13.66 -25.02
CA ARG A 132 -5.87 12.72 -23.89
C ARG A 132 -5.27 13.31 -22.63
N TYR A 133 -5.67 12.76 -21.49
CA TYR A 133 -5.19 13.20 -20.18
C TYR A 133 -4.19 12.21 -19.60
N VAL A 134 -3.15 12.73 -18.97
CA VAL A 134 -2.04 11.95 -18.41
C VAL A 134 -1.66 12.48 -17.03
N VAL A 135 -1.14 11.58 -16.19
CA VAL A 135 -0.58 11.90 -14.88
C VAL A 135 0.90 11.54 -14.86
N LEU A 136 1.73 12.57 -14.75
CA LEU A 136 3.16 12.47 -14.48
C LEU A 136 3.33 12.71 -12.99
N SER A 137 3.98 11.81 -12.25
CA SER A 137 4.14 11.98 -10.81
C SER A 137 5.59 12.24 -10.39
N ALA A 138 5.76 13.21 -9.48
CA ALA A 138 7.02 13.47 -8.81
C ALA A 138 6.79 13.64 -7.30
N VAL A 139 6.51 12.53 -6.61
CA VAL A 139 6.29 12.55 -5.16
C VAL A 139 7.60 12.67 -4.36
N TYR A 140 8.76 12.39 -4.98
CA TYR A 140 10.09 12.56 -4.39
C TYR A 140 10.90 13.62 -5.13
N VAL A 141 11.78 14.30 -4.41
CA VAL A 141 12.57 15.44 -4.89
C VAL A 141 13.35 15.10 -6.18
N ASP A 142 13.97 13.92 -6.25
CA ASP A 142 14.73 13.48 -7.41
C ASP A 142 13.86 13.32 -8.67
N LEU A 143 12.60 12.88 -8.52
CA LEU A 143 11.65 12.77 -9.63
C LEU A 143 11.28 14.13 -10.23
N VAL A 144 11.26 15.20 -9.43
CA VAL A 144 10.96 16.55 -9.92
C VAL A 144 12.02 16.99 -10.92
N TYR A 145 13.29 16.82 -10.56
CA TYR A 145 14.43 17.14 -11.44
C TYR A 145 14.49 16.22 -12.66
N LYS A 146 14.16 14.93 -12.50
CA LYS A 146 14.11 13.98 -13.63
C LYS A 146 13.05 14.39 -14.65
N TRP A 147 11.84 14.75 -14.20
CA TRP A 147 10.78 15.23 -15.10
C TRP A 147 11.14 16.55 -15.78
N SER A 148 11.68 17.51 -15.03
CA SER A 148 12.17 18.77 -15.58
C SER A 148 13.24 18.56 -16.66
N SER A 149 14.21 17.66 -16.40
CA SER A 149 15.27 17.31 -17.35
C SER A 149 14.74 16.57 -18.59
N PHE A 150 13.85 15.60 -18.40
CA PHE A 150 13.28 14.82 -19.49
C PHE A 150 12.36 15.65 -20.40
N LEU A 151 11.55 16.53 -19.81
CA LEU A 151 10.65 17.41 -20.55
C LEU A 151 11.33 18.69 -21.04
N HIS A 152 12.57 18.97 -20.64
CA HIS A 152 13.27 20.22 -20.95
C HIS A 152 12.43 21.45 -20.58
N CYS A 153 11.88 21.45 -19.37
CA CYS A 153 11.06 22.55 -18.88
C CYS A 153 11.45 22.92 -17.45
N PRO A 154 11.33 24.19 -17.04
CA PRO A 154 11.49 24.57 -15.65
C PRO A 154 10.40 23.93 -14.78
N ILE A 155 10.62 23.92 -13.46
CA ILE A 155 9.68 23.41 -12.45
C ILE A 155 8.57 24.46 -12.23
N VAL A 156 7.76 24.69 -13.27
CA VAL A 156 6.65 25.64 -13.28
C VAL A 156 5.50 24.99 -14.04
N GLU A 157 4.29 25.05 -13.47
CA GLU A 157 3.13 24.35 -14.02
C GLU A 157 2.80 24.76 -15.46
N SER A 158 2.82 26.06 -15.77
CA SER A 158 2.53 26.55 -17.13
C SER A 158 3.48 25.96 -18.17
N GLU A 159 4.76 25.87 -17.84
CA GLU A 159 5.79 25.34 -18.74
C GLU A 159 5.73 23.83 -18.84
N ALA A 160 5.47 23.13 -17.74
CA ALA A 160 5.21 21.69 -17.75
C ALA A 160 4.00 21.34 -18.62
N ARG A 161 2.90 22.12 -18.54
CA ARG A 161 1.71 21.95 -19.39
C ARG A 161 2.05 22.14 -20.87
N LYS A 162 2.77 23.21 -21.24
CA LYS A 162 3.23 23.42 -22.61
C LYS A 162 4.08 22.26 -23.10
N ALA A 163 5.04 21.80 -22.29
CA ALA A 163 5.93 20.71 -22.65
C ALA A 163 5.18 19.38 -22.86
N VAL A 164 4.23 19.03 -21.99
CA VAL A 164 3.41 17.81 -22.15
C VAL A 164 2.49 17.92 -23.37
N LYS A 165 1.94 19.10 -23.68
CA LYS A 165 1.06 19.34 -24.83
C LYS A 165 1.74 19.11 -26.19
N LEU A 166 3.07 18.97 -26.22
CA LEU A 166 3.83 18.64 -27.43
C LEU A 166 3.83 17.14 -27.77
N TRP A 167 3.45 16.27 -26.83
CA TRP A 167 3.50 14.81 -26.99
C TRP A 167 2.12 14.21 -27.24
N ASN A 168 2.05 13.15 -28.04
CA ASN A 168 0.91 12.24 -27.96
C ASN A 168 1.02 11.39 -26.69
N SER A 169 -0.11 11.05 -26.09
CA SER A 169 -0.17 10.31 -24.82
C SER A 169 0.59 8.97 -24.84
N THR A 170 0.42 8.16 -25.88
CA THR A 170 1.06 6.84 -26.00
C THR A 170 2.58 6.92 -26.18
N ASP A 171 3.04 7.92 -26.93
CA ASP A 171 4.46 8.17 -27.17
C ASP A 171 5.15 8.61 -25.86
N LEU A 172 4.51 9.51 -25.12
CA LEU A 172 5.01 9.96 -23.82
C LEU A 172 5.03 8.82 -22.80
N GLU A 173 3.99 7.98 -22.75
CA GLU A 173 3.94 6.83 -21.82
C GLU A 173 5.05 5.83 -22.11
N LYS A 174 5.30 5.52 -23.39
CA LYS A 174 6.39 4.64 -23.80
C LYS A 174 7.75 5.22 -23.43
N ALA A 175 8.01 6.47 -23.81
CA ALA A 175 9.29 7.13 -23.54
C ALA A 175 9.56 7.27 -22.03
N ALA A 176 8.53 7.59 -21.23
CA ALA A 176 8.64 7.66 -19.78
C ALA A 176 8.90 6.29 -19.15
N ALA A 177 8.24 5.23 -19.64
CA ALA A 177 8.44 3.86 -19.14
C ALA A 177 9.88 3.37 -19.40
N GLU A 178 10.43 3.63 -20.59
CA GLU A 178 11.82 3.30 -20.94
C GLU A 178 12.82 4.10 -20.08
N ALA A 179 12.51 5.36 -19.77
CA ALA A 179 13.27 6.19 -18.84
C ALA A 179 13.06 5.82 -17.35
N GLY A 180 12.20 4.84 -17.05
CA GLY A 180 11.91 4.41 -15.69
C GLY A 180 11.19 5.45 -14.84
N MET A 181 10.41 6.34 -15.47
CA MET A 181 9.65 7.41 -14.83
C MET A 181 8.16 7.08 -14.69
N PRO A 182 7.51 7.46 -13.57
CA PRO A 182 6.12 7.13 -13.29
C PRO A 182 5.16 8.05 -14.03
N MET A 183 4.55 7.53 -15.08
CA MET A 183 3.52 8.22 -15.86
C MET A 183 2.41 7.25 -16.22
N ALA A 184 1.17 7.71 -16.29
CA ALA A 184 0.05 6.93 -16.80
C ALA A 184 -0.90 7.80 -17.63
N ILE A 185 -1.48 7.20 -18.66
CA ILE A 185 -2.66 7.76 -19.32
C ILE A 185 -3.89 7.55 -18.43
N CYS A 186 -4.74 8.57 -18.30
CA CYS A 186 -6.07 8.42 -17.71
C CYS A 186 -6.96 7.63 -18.68
N GLN A 187 -7.18 6.36 -18.35
CA GLN A 187 -8.02 5.44 -19.12
C GLN A 187 -9.47 5.50 -18.63
N THR A 188 -10.41 5.00 -19.44
CA THR A 188 -11.72 4.57 -18.94
C THR A 188 -11.63 3.11 -18.52
N GLU A 189 -12.61 2.61 -17.77
CA GLU A 189 -12.65 1.18 -17.42
C GLU A 189 -12.68 0.29 -18.67
N ALA A 190 -13.46 0.69 -19.68
CA ALA A 190 -13.56 -0.04 -20.93
C ALA A 190 -12.22 -0.07 -21.70
N SER A 191 -11.53 1.06 -21.80
CA SER A 191 -10.23 1.10 -22.49
C SER A 191 -9.14 0.38 -21.71
N TRP A 192 -9.18 0.40 -20.38
CA TRP A 192 -8.26 -0.37 -19.55
C TRP A 192 -8.48 -1.88 -19.67
N ASN A 193 -9.73 -2.34 -19.63
CA ASN A 193 -10.04 -3.77 -19.81
C ASN A 193 -9.67 -4.28 -21.21
N ALA A 194 -9.66 -3.41 -22.23
CA ALA A 194 -9.16 -3.75 -23.56
C ALA A 194 -7.63 -3.66 -23.69
N HIS A 195 -6.96 -2.90 -22.82
CA HIS A 195 -5.50 -2.77 -22.81
C HIS A 195 -4.83 -4.10 -22.39
N PRO A 196 -3.72 -4.55 -23.03
CA PRO A 196 -3.12 -5.86 -22.74
C PRO A 196 -2.81 -6.11 -21.27
N HIS A 197 -2.33 -5.10 -20.55
CA HIS A 197 -2.04 -5.22 -19.11
C HIS A 197 -3.31 -5.17 -18.25
N GLY A 198 -4.31 -4.36 -18.61
CA GLY A 198 -5.56 -4.30 -17.86
C GLY A 198 -6.39 -5.58 -18.02
N ALA A 199 -6.44 -6.13 -19.24
CA ALA A 199 -7.00 -7.46 -19.51
C ALA A 199 -6.29 -8.56 -18.70
N HIS A 200 -4.98 -8.45 -18.50
CA HIS A 200 -4.22 -9.37 -17.66
C HIS A 200 -4.63 -9.29 -16.19
N LEU A 201 -4.65 -8.09 -15.61
CA LEU A 201 -5.07 -7.90 -14.22
C LEU A 201 -6.55 -8.29 -13.99
N ALA A 202 -7.43 -8.05 -14.95
CA ALA A 202 -8.85 -8.40 -14.84
C ALA A 202 -9.13 -9.91 -14.69
N ARG A 203 -8.17 -10.78 -15.06
CA ARG A 203 -8.28 -12.25 -14.91
C ARG A 203 -7.74 -12.75 -13.57
N LEU A 204 -7.08 -11.89 -12.80
CA LEU A 204 -6.50 -12.23 -11.52
C LEU A 204 -7.50 -11.93 -10.38
N PRO A 205 -7.40 -12.61 -9.22
CA PRO A 205 -8.09 -12.16 -8.02
C PRO A 205 -7.57 -10.77 -7.60
N TRP A 206 -8.26 -10.09 -6.68
CA TRP A 206 -7.84 -8.76 -6.24
C TRP A 206 -6.38 -8.77 -5.77
N VAL A 207 -6.02 -9.73 -4.93
CA VAL A 207 -4.62 -10.00 -4.56
C VAL A 207 -4.24 -11.41 -4.99
N PRO A 208 -3.42 -11.56 -6.05
CA PRO A 208 -2.86 -12.86 -6.43
C PRO A 208 -2.05 -13.49 -5.29
N VAL A 209 -2.39 -14.74 -4.98
CA VAL A 209 -1.69 -15.59 -4.01
C VAL A 209 -1.34 -16.90 -4.70
N GLU A 210 -0.05 -17.23 -4.74
CA GLU A 210 0.49 -18.43 -5.35
C GLU A 210 1.30 -19.23 -4.34
N LYS A 211 1.05 -20.54 -4.25
CA LYS A 211 1.91 -21.45 -3.49
C LYS A 211 3.19 -21.71 -4.26
N ILE A 212 4.33 -21.50 -3.62
CA ILE A 212 5.65 -21.86 -4.16
C ILE A 212 6.02 -23.24 -3.60
N ALA A 213 6.37 -24.18 -4.49
CA ALA A 213 6.69 -25.56 -4.11
C ALA A 213 7.82 -25.62 -3.06
N SER A 214 7.57 -26.33 -1.96
CA SER A 214 8.57 -26.63 -0.93
C SER A 214 9.45 -27.81 -1.36
N THR A 215 10.77 -27.69 -1.16
CA THR A 215 11.76 -28.74 -1.45
C THR A 215 12.28 -29.43 -0.19
N LEU A 216 11.68 -29.19 0.99
CA LEU A 216 12.20 -29.71 2.25
C LEU A 216 11.76 -31.17 2.52
N PRO A 217 12.66 -32.06 2.98
CA PRO A 217 12.32 -33.43 3.37
C PRO A 217 11.42 -33.52 4.62
N GLN A 218 10.71 -34.64 4.78
CA GLN A 218 9.71 -34.97 5.82
C GLN A 218 10.35 -35.45 7.15
N PRO A 219 9.65 -35.39 8.32
CA PRO A 219 8.24 -35.09 8.56
C PRO A 219 7.89 -33.61 8.78
N ALA A 220 6.61 -33.26 8.60
CA ALA A 220 6.10 -31.91 8.79
C ALA A 220 6.05 -31.49 10.27
N PRO A 221 6.60 -30.32 10.64
CA PRO A 221 6.38 -29.75 11.97
C PRO A 221 4.90 -29.43 12.22
N SER A 222 4.46 -29.52 13.47
CA SER A 222 3.07 -29.21 13.86
C SER A 222 2.77 -27.71 13.71
N PRO A 223 1.50 -27.29 13.56
CA PRO A 223 1.14 -25.87 13.55
C PRO A 223 1.63 -25.10 14.78
N ALA A 224 1.66 -25.74 15.95
CA ALA A 224 2.18 -25.17 17.20
C ALA A 224 3.68 -24.85 17.16
N ALA A 225 4.44 -25.47 16.24
CA ALA A 225 5.85 -25.16 16.01
C ALA A 225 6.04 -23.89 15.15
N PHE A 226 5.03 -23.47 14.39
CA PHE A 226 5.07 -22.22 13.61
C PHE A 226 4.77 -21.00 14.48
N LEU A 227 3.66 -21.05 15.20
CA LEU A 227 3.22 -20.01 16.13
C LEU A 227 2.64 -20.67 17.38
N SER A 228 2.97 -20.13 18.56
CA SER A 228 2.57 -20.73 19.85
C SER A 228 1.06 -20.87 19.98
N LEU A 229 0.62 -21.94 20.65
CA LEU A 229 -0.75 -22.05 21.14
C LEU A 229 -0.97 -21.08 22.33
N HIS A 230 -2.23 -20.71 22.55
CA HIS A 230 -2.70 -19.77 23.57
C HIS A 230 -1.97 -18.42 23.56
N PRO A 231 -1.93 -17.72 22.41
CA PRO A 231 -1.25 -16.45 22.33
C PRO A 231 -2.02 -15.37 23.10
N ARG A 232 -1.33 -14.30 23.51
CA ARG A 232 -2.00 -13.10 24.03
C ARG A 232 -2.63 -12.23 22.95
N ARG A 233 -2.21 -12.39 21.69
CA ARG A 233 -2.73 -11.66 20.52
C ARG A 233 -2.71 -12.53 19.26
N PRO A 234 -3.54 -12.24 18.25
CA PRO A 234 -3.68 -13.07 17.05
C PRO A 234 -2.36 -13.39 16.33
N LEU A 235 -1.49 -12.39 16.15
CA LEU A 235 -0.25 -12.52 15.39
C LEU A 235 1.01 -12.53 16.27
N SER A 236 0.88 -12.66 17.59
CA SER A 236 2.05 -12.78 18.48
C SER A 236 2.95 -13.94 18.06
N GLY A 237 4.25 -13.66 17.92
CA GLY A 237 5.28 -14.59 17.43
C GLY A 237 5.57 -14.48 15.93
N LEU A 238 4.72 -13.80 15.15
CA LEU A 238 4.95 -13.60 13.73
C LEU A 238 6.07 -12.56 13.51
N ARG A 239 7.11 -12.90 12.74
CA ARG A 239 8.20 -11.98 12.37
C ARG A 239 8.03 -11.53 10.92
N VAL A 240 7.90 -10.22 10.73
CA VAL A 240 7.67 -9.58 9.43
C VAL A 240 8.84 -8.66 9.11
N LEU A 241 9.56 -8.98 8.04
CA LEU A 241 10.67 -8.18 7.56
C LEU A 241 10.19 -7.31 6.40
N CYS A 242 10.18 -5.99 6.61
CA CYS A 242 9.73 -5.03 5.62
C CYS A 242 10.94 -4.35 4.97
N VAL A 243 11.08 -4.48 3.66
CA VAL A 243 12.01 -3.72 2.84
C VAL A 243 11.19 -2.89 1.86
N THR A 244 10.49 -1.91 2.41
CA THR A 244 9.46 -1.15 1.71
C THR A 244 9.75 0.35 1.70
N HIS A 245 8.97 1.09 0.92
CA HIS A 245 9.06 2.54 0.72
C HIS A 245 7.66 3.07 0.40
N ALA A 246 7.44 4.37 0.60
CA ALA A 246 6.15 5.06 0.47
C ALA A 246 5.11 4.53 1.47
N ILE A 247 3.88 4.26 1.02
CA ILE A 247 2.72 4.04 1.92
C ILE A 247 2.24 2.59 1.92
N ALA A 248 1.97 1.97 0.76
CA ALA A 248 1.31 0.67 0.71
C ALA A 248 2.06 -0.44 1.46
N GLY A 249 3.37 -0.53 1.25
CA GLY A 249 4.22 -1.54 1.89
C GLY A 249 4.27 -1.40 3.41
N PRO A 250 4.66 -0.23 3.95
CA PRO A 250 4.64 0.00 5.39
C PRO A 250 3.25 -0.19 6.01
N SER A 251 2.18 0.24 5.33
CA SER A 251 0.81 0.07 5.81
C SER A 251 0.41 -1.40 5.98
N ALA A 252 0.90 -2.30 5.12
CA ALA A 252 0.72 -3.74 5.31
C ALA A 252 1.44 -4.23 6.58
N GLY A 253 2.68 -3.77 6.81
CA GLY A 253 3.43 -4.04 8.03
C GLY A 253 2.71 -3.53 9.28
N ARG A 254 2.26 -2.27 9.28
CA ARG A 254 1.44 -1.67 10.35
C ARG A 254 0.21 -2.51 10.65
N THR A 255 -0.55 -2.89 9.63
CA THR A 255 -1.78 -3.69 9.80
C THR A 255 -1.50 -5.05 10.46
N LEU A 256 -0.35 -5.66 10.20
CA LEU A 256 0.07 -6.88 10.90
C LEU A 256 0.50 -6.57 12.35
N ALA A 257 1.17 -5.44 12.60
CA ALA A 257 1.55 -4.99 13.95
C ALA A 257 0.34 -4.66 14.83
N GLU A 258 -0.73 -4.12 14.24
CA GLU A 258 -2.05 -3.87 14.88
C GLU A 258 -2.65 -5.14 15.51
N HIS A 259 -2.26 -6.33 15.03
CA HIS A 259 -2.69 -7.62 15.57
C HIS A 259 -1.57 -8.39 16.33
N GLY A 260 -0.43 -7.75 16.59
CA GLY A 260 0.63 -8.25 17.47
C GLY A 260 1.83 -8.89 16.78
N ALA A 261 1.97 -8.72 15.46
CA ALA A 261 3.19 -9.14 14.76
C ALA A 261 4.40 -8.30 15.19
N SER A 262 5.59 -8.92 15.17
CA SER A 262 6.87 -8.26 15.30
C SER A 262 7.35 -7.82 13.92
N VAL A 263 7.34 -6.51 13.69
CA VAL A 263 7.57 -5.92 12.36
C VAL A 263 8.84 -5.08 12.38
N LEU A 264 9.78 -5.40 11.50
CA LEU A 264 11.04 -4.68 11.32
C LEU A 264 11.12 -4.08 9.92
N GLN A 265 11.06 -2.75 9.84
CA GLN A 265 11.28 -1.97 8.63
C GLN A 265 12.78 -1.71 8.44
N VAL A 266 13.35 -2.22 7.34
CA VAL A 266 14.72 -1.95 6.92
C VAL A 266 14.72 -0.78 5.95
N MET A 267 15.26 0.34 6.40
CA MET A 267 15.58 1.48 5.56
C MET A 267 16.97 1.29 4.97
N PHE A 268 17.14 1.58 3.69
CA PHE A 268 18.49 1.72 3.13
C PHE A 268 19.12 2.99 3.71
N THR A 269 20.39 2.94 4.09
CA THR A 269 21.05 4.02 4.88
C THR A 269 20.96 5.42 4.28
N HIS A 270 20.76 5.54 2.96
CA HIS A 270 20.58 6.80 2.24
C HIS A 270 19.18 6.92 1.58
N GLY A 271 18.25 6.06 1.99
CA GLY A 271 16.85 6.14 1.59
C GLY A 271 16.19 7.33 2.27
N PHE A 272 15.48 8.13 1.48
CA PHE A 272 14.66 9.24 1.96
C PHE A 272 13.19 8.81 2.01
N GLU A 273 12.50 9.19 3.07
CA GLU A 273 11.05 9.10 3.20
C GLU A 273 10.54 10.40 3.82
N HIS A 274 9.34 10.80 3.41
CA HIS A 274 8.68 11.99 3.93
C HIS A 274 8.22 11.78 5.37
N SER A 275 8.35 12.82 6.21
CA SER A 275 7.94 12.75 7.61
C SER A 275 6.43 12.43 7.76
N PHE A 276 5.58 13.05 6.94
CA PHE A 276 4.13 12.82 6.96
C PHE A 276 3.74 11.40 6.51
N VAL A 277 4.46 10.81 5.55
CA VAL A 277 4.26 9.41 5.12
C VAL A 277 4.69 8.47 6.24
N TYR A 278 5.90 8.66 6.76
CA TYR A 278 6.49 7.77 7.74
C TYR A 278 5.65 7.70 9.03
N THR A 279 5.21 8.85 9.52
CA THR A 279 4.52 9.00 10.82
C THR A 279 3.22 8.20 10.91
N TYR A 280 2.54 7.95 9.80
CA TYR A 280 1.31 7.15 9.80
C TYR A 280 1.50 5.75 9.22
N ALA A 281 2.27 5.59 8.14
CA ALA A 281 2.40 4.31 7.47
C ALA A 281 3.24 3.29 8.28
N ASN A 282 4.04 3.73 9.25
CA ASN A 282 4.98 2.88 10.00
C ASN A 282 4.63 2.72 11.50
N LEU A 283 3.40 3.05 11.92
CA LEU A 283 2.99 2.86 13.32
C LEU A 283 3.20 1.39 13.76
N GLY A 284 3.68 1.21 14.99
CA GLY A 284 3.92 -0.12 15.56
C GLY A 284 5.07 -0.92 14.96
N THR A 285 5.83 -0.34 14.04
CA THR A 285 6.99 -1.00 13.41
C THR A 285 8.29 -0.51 14.03
N ALA A 286 9.24 -1.42 14.25
CA ALA A 286 10.62 -1.05 14.50
C ALA A 286 11.28 -0.63 13.18
N SER A 287 12.23 0.30 13.21
CA SER A 287 12.88 0.84 12.02
C SER A 287 14.39 0.83 12.14
N THR A 288 15.08 0.09 11.26
CA THR A 288 16.55 -0.03 11.27
C THR A 288 17.17 0.47 9.96
N ARG A 289 18.48 0.67 9.94
CA ARG A 289 19.24 1.01 8.73
C ARG A 289 20.25 -0.07 8.39
N LEU A 290 20.24 -0.50 7.14
CA LEU A 290 21.27 -1.36 6.57
C LEU A 290 21.81 -0.76 5.27
N ASN A 291 23.13 -0.78 5.11
CA ASN A 291 23.79 -0.35 3.90
C ASN A 291 24.17 -1.56 3.05
N LEU A 292 23.36 -1.90 2.05
CA LEU A 292 23.60 -3.09 1.22
C LEU A 292 24.85 -3.02 0.35
N HIS A 293 25.56 -1.89 0.29
CA HIS A 293 26.91 -1.82 -0.30
C HIS A 293 27.97 -2.48 0.60
N LYS A 294 27.73 -2.59 1.91
CA LYS A 294 28.60 -3.29 2.87
C LYS A 294 28.25 -4.78 2.92
N SER A 295 29.27 -5.64 2.84
CA SER A 295 29.08 -7.09 2.95
C SER A 295 28.53 -7.52 4.32
N SER A 296 28.96 -6.86 5.40
CA SER A 296 28.46 -7.09 6.77
C SER A 296 26.95 -6.89 6.88
N ASP A 297 26.44 -5.82 6.28
CA ASP A 297 25.03 -5.45 6.37
C ASP A 297 24.18 -6.34 5.46
N ARG A 298 24.73 -6.79 4.33
CA ARG A 298 24.11 -7.86 3.52
C ARG A 298 24.01 -9.17 4.30
N GLU A 299 25.06 -9.55 5.02
CA GLU A 299 25.00 -10.76 5.85
C GLU A 299 23.99 -10.62 6.99
N ARG A 300 23.91 -9.44 7.61
CA ARG A 300 22.88 -9.16 8.61
C ARG A 300 21.47 -9.32 8.04
N LEU A 301 21.22 -8.80 6.84
CA LEU A 301 19.93 -8.97 6.18
C LEU A 301 19.64 -10.44 5.84
N ARG A 302 20.64 -11.24 5.45
CA ARG A 302 20.47 -12.70 5.27
C ARG A 302 20.07 -13.41 6.55
N THR A 303 20.65 -13.05 7.69
CA THR A 303 20.23 -13.57 9.01
C THR A 303 18.76 -13.26 9.28
N LEU A 304 18.35 -12.00 9.09
CA LEU A 304 16.96 -11.59 9.26
C LEU A 304 16.00 -12.35 8.33
N VAL A 305 16.39 -12.60 7.06
CA VAL A 305 15.58 -13.37 6.10
C VAL A 305 15.39 -14.82 6.56
N LYS A 306 16.43 -15.46 7.11
CA LYS A 306 16.34 -16.84 7.63
C LYS A 306 15.37 -16.95 8.81
N GLU A 307 15.21 -15.88 9.59
CA GLU A 307 14.36 -15.84 10.78
C GLU A 307 12.94 -15.34 10.52
N ALA A 308 12.72 -14.66 9.40
CA ALA A 308 11.43 -14.06 9.05
C ALA A 308 10.38 -15.11 8.67
N HIS A 309 9.11 -14.82 8.99
CA HIS A 309 7.97 -15.58 8.46
C HIS A 309 7.38 -14.92 7.21
N VAL A 310 7.52 -13.60 7.12
CA VAL A 310 7.00 -12.78 6.03
C VAL A 310 8.07 -11.81 5.57
N TRP A 311 8.27 -11.73 4.26
CA TRP A 311 9.03 -10.69 3.59
C TRP A 311 8.06 -9.77 2.85
N LEU A 312 8.13 -8.47 3.11
CA LEU A 312 7.38 -7.44 2.39
C LEU A 312 8.35 -6.56 1.62
N ASP A 313 8.18 -6.39 0.31
CA ASP A 313 8.92 -5.38 -0.45
C ASP A 313 8.07 -4.60 -1.45
N SER A 314 8.42 -3.32 -1.63
CA SER A 314 7.82 -2.43 -2.63
C SER A 314 8.81 -1.88 -3.66
N TYR A 315 10.08 -2.30 -3.60
CA TYR A 315 11.11 -1.89 -4.55
C TYR A 315 11.03 -2.65 -5.86
N ARG A 316 11.30 -1.99 -6.99
CA ARG A 316 11.37 -2.65 -8.32
C ARG A 316 12.24 -3.93 -8.28
N PRO A 317 11.92 -4.99 -9.03
CA PRO A 317 12.58 -6.30 -8.88
C PRO A 317 14.12 -6.26 -8.86
N ASN A 318 14.73 -5.40 -9.68
CA ASN A 318 16.19 -5.28 -9.80
C ASN A 318 16.86 -4.42 -8.71
N ALA A 319 16.09 -3.70 -7.90
CA ALA A 319 16.63 -2.75 -6.93
C ALA A 319 17.35 -3.47 -5.77
N ILE A 320 16.79 -4.60 -5.32
CA ILE A 320 17.34 -5.38 -4.22
C ILE A 320 17.99 -6.70 -4.67
N SER A 321 17.56 -7.27 -5.80
CA SER A 321 18.13 -8.53 -6.31
C SER A 321 19.63 -8.43 -6.62
N LYS A 322 20.10 -7.28 -7.10
CA LYS A 322 21.54 -7.01 -7.32
C LYS A 322 22.41 -7.13 -6.06
N PHE A 323 21.80 -7.13 -4.87
CA PHE A 323 22.47 -7.33 -3.59
C PHE A 323 22.34 -8.77 -3.05
N GLY A 324 21.76 -9.69 -3.83
CA GLY A 324 21.56 -11.10 -3.47
C GLY A 324 20.26 -11.37 -2.73
N PHE A 325 19.21 -10.59 -3.00
CA PHE A 325 17.87 -10.75 -2.42
C PHE A 325 16.79 -10.80 -3.52
N GLY A 326 17.05 -11.54 -4.60
CA GLY A 326 16.04 -11.90 -5.60
C GLY A 326 15.15 -13.03 -5.11
N ASP A 327 14.18 -13.46 -5.94
CA ASP A 327 13.25 -14.54 -5.57
C ASP A 327 13.99 -15.85 -5.26
N ASP A 328 14.96 -16.20 -6.10
CA ASP A 328 15.71 -17.44 -5.96
C ASP A 328 16.60 -17.43 -4.73
N GLU A 329 17.28 -16.32 -4.45
CA GLU A 329 18.10 -16.19 -3.25
C GLU A 329 17.25 -16.23 -1.97
N ILE A 330 16.15 -15.47 -1.95
CA ILE A 330 15.23 -15.44 -0.81
C ILE A 330 14.65 -16.84 -0.55
N ARG A 331 14.19 -17.51 -1.60
CA ARG A 331 13.63 -18.86 -1.52
C ARG A 331 14.66 -19.90 -1.08
N THR A 332 15.91 -19.76 -1.50
CA THR A 332 17.01 -20.63 -1.06
C THR A 332 17.32 -20.42 0.43
N LEU A 333 17.30 -19.17 0.89
CA LEU A 333 17.57 -18.83 2.29
C LEU A 333 16.43 -19.27 3.22
N ASN A 334 15.18 -19.14 2.77
CA ASN A 334 13.99 -19.46 3.56
C ASN A 334 12.84 -19.93 2.65
N PRO A 335 12.75 -21.25 2.35
CA PRO A 335 11.76 -21.79 1.41
C PRO A 335 10.32 -21.74 1.95
N SER A 336 10.14 -21.53 3.25
CA SER A 336 8.84 -21.49 3.92
C SER A 336 8.30 -20.08 4.10
N MET A 337 8.98 -19.07 3.56
CA MET A 337 8.59 -17.68 3.74
C MET A 337 7.39 -17.30 2.89
N ILE A 338 6.55 -16.40 3.42
CA ILE A 338 5.55 -15.67 2.64
C ILE A 338 6.25 -14.44 2.06
N VAL A 339 6.43 -14.38 0.75
CA VAL A 339 7.03 -13.27 0.02
C VAL A 339 5.90 -12.42 -0.56
N CYS A 340 5.77 -11.17 -0.11
CA CYS A 340 4.79 -10.23 -0.60
C CYS A 340 5.46 -9.08 -1.35
N ARG A 341 5.05 -8.90 -2.61
CA ARG A 341 5.62 -7.92 -3.54
C ARG A 341 4.57 -6.91 -3.96
N LEU A 342 4.66 -5.72 -3.39
CA LEU A 342 3.77 -4.62 -3.71
C LEU A 342 4.32 -3.86 -4.91
N ARG A 343 3.55 -3.74 -5.99
CA ARG A 343 3.93 -3.04 -7.22
C ARG A 343 2.77 -2.19 -7.73
N CYS A 344 3.04 -1.14 -8.51
CA CYS A 344 1.94 -0.37 -9.09
C CYS A 344 1.04 -1.24 -9.98
N TYR A 345 1.65 -2.02 -10.87
CA TYR A 345 0.97 -2.80 -11.91
C TYR A 345 1.00 -4.31 -11.68
N GLY A 346 1.41 -4.78 -10.50
CA GLY A 346 1.57 -6.20 -10.18
C GLY A 346 2.92 -6.77 -10.58
N THR A 347 3.12 -8.07 -10.33
CA THR A 347 4.39 -8.80 -10.55
C THR A 347 4.42 -9.57 -11.88
N SER A 348 3.30 -9.59 -12.61
CA SER A 348 3.13 -10.29 -13.89
C SER A 348 2.45 -9.41 -14.93
N GLY A 349 2.49 -9.82 -16.19
CA GLY A 349 1.94 -9.06 -17.32
C GLY A 349 2.90 -8.03 -17.92
N PRO A 350 2.53 -7.39 -19.03
CA PRO A 350 3.43 -6.52 -19.81
C PRO A 350 4.02 -5.33 -19.05
N TRP A 351 3.36 -4.84 -17.99
CA TRP A 351 3.78 -3.68 -17.21
C TRP A 351 4.36 -4.02 -15.83
N ASN A 352 4.75 -5.27 -15.55
CA ASN A 352 5.27 -5.67 -14.24
C ASN A 352 6.57 -4.94 -13.80
N PHE A 353 7.32 -4.35 -14.73
CA PHE A 353 8.48 -3.48 -14.43
C PHE A 353 8.17 -1.98 -14.50
N LYS A 354 6.97 -1.60 -14.95
CA LYS A 354 6.60 -0.20 -15.12
C LYS A 354 6.45 0.48 -13.76
N PRO A 355 7.09 1.64 -13.55
CA PRO A 355 6.98 2.36 -12.29
C PRO A 355 5.64 3.07 -12.14
N GLY A 356 5.24 3.27 -10.89
CA GLY A 356 4.06 4.06 -10.57
C GLY A 356 3.85 4.14 -9.06
N PHE A 357 2.98 5.07 -8.70
CA PHE A 357 2.46 5.31 -7.36
C PHE A 357 0.92 5.26 -7.43
N ASP A 358 0.24 5.65 -6.34
CA ASP A 358 -1.22 5.63 -6.24
C ASP A 358 -1.92 6.16 -7.49
N MET A 359 -1.49 7.33 -7.94
CA MET A 359 -2.13 8.04 -9.04
C MET A 359 -2.02 7.34 -10.38
N GLN A 360 -0.95 6.59 -10.62
CA GLN A 360 -0.83 5.76 -11.81
C GLN A 360 -1.81 4.59 -11.77
N GLY A 361 -2.02 4.00 -10.58
CA GLY A 361 -3.06 2.99 -10.35
C GLY A 361 -4.46 3.53 -10.64
N SER A 362 -4.78 4.71 -10.10
CA SER A 362 -6.06 5.41 -10.31
C SER A 362 -6.27 5.83 -11.76
N ALA A 363 -5.25 6.38 -12.43
CA ALA A 363 -5.34 6.83 -13.82
C ALA A 363 -5.52 5.66 -14.79
N SER A 364 -4.70 4.62 -14.66
CA SER A 364 -4.73 3.49 -15.59
C SER A 364 -5.99 2.65 -15.45
N SER A 365 -6.54 2.47 -14.24
CA SER A 365 -7.66 1.55 -14.00
C SER A 365 -9.02 2.03 -14.51
N GLY A 366 -9.17 3.32 -14.80
CA GLY A 366 -10.48 3.92 -15.04
C GLY A 366 -11.01 4.76 -13.87
N LEU A 367 -10.40 4.66 -12.68
CA LEU A 367 -10.91 5.33 -11.49
C LEU A 367 -10.96 6.85 -11.63
N MET A 368 -9.88 7.49 -12.11
CA MET A 368 -9.90 8.95 -12.31
C MET A 368 -10.90 9.40 -13.36
N SER A 369 -11.11 8.59 -14.41
CA SER A 369 -12.12 8.88 -15.43
C SER A 369 -13.52 8.82 -14.83
N LEU A 370 -13.83 7.78 -14.05
CA LEU A 370 -15.12 7.63 -13.37
C LEU A 370 -15.43 8.83 -12.45
N ILE A 371 -14.44 9.29 -11.68
CA ILE A 371 -14.63 10.43 -10.77
C ILE A 371 -14.86 11.73 -11.54
N GLY A 372 -14.31 11.86 -12.75
CA GLY A 372 -14.55 13.00 -13.64
C GLY A 372 -15.93 13.00 -14.31
N GLU A 373 -16.65 11.89 -14.32
CA GLU A 373 -17.96 11.81 -14.96
C GLU A 373 -18.99 12.73 -14.28
N GLY A 374 -19.52 13.70 -15.04
CA GLY A 374 -20.54 14.63 -14.55
C GLY A 374 -19.98 15.82 -13.75
N VAL A 375 -18.66 15.96 -13.64
CA VAL A 375 -17.99 17.09 -12.99
C VAL A 375 -17.37 18.01 -14.04
N GLY A 376 -17.69 19.31 -13.98
CA GLY A 376 -17.10 20.31 -14.87
C GLY A 376 -17.31 19.98 -16.35
N ASP A 377 -16.22 19.88 -17.10
CA ASP A 377 -16.21 19.54 -18.53
C ASP A 377 -15.92 18.05 -18.81
N GLY A 378 -16.06 17.18 -17.81
CA GLY A 378 -15.91 15.73 -17.95
C GLY A 378 -14.46 15.25 -17.99
N ARG A 379 -13.49 16.10 -17.63
CA ARG A 379 -12.09 15.72 -17.48
C ARG A 379 -11.89 14.76 -16.33
N PRO A 380 -10.93 13.81 -16.41
CA PRO A 380 -10.56 12.96 -15.29
C PRO A 380 -10.25 13.79 -14.04
N GLN A 381 -10.66 13.27 -12.88
CA GLN A 381 -10.46 13.91 -11.59
C GLN A 381 -9.76 12.96 -10.63
N TRP A 382 -9.10 13.53 -9.62
CA TRP A 382 -8.56 12.72 -8.53
C TRP A 382 -9.68 12.05 -7.75
N PRO A 383 -9.55 10.76 -7.38
CA PRO A 383 -10.45 10.19 -6.38
C PRO A 383 -10.36 10.99 -5.08
N PRO A 384 -11.42 11.04 -4.25
CA PRO A 384 -11.36 11.65 -2.93
C PRO A 384 -10.26 11.03 -2.06
N GLY A 385 -9.59 11.86 -1.27
CA GLY A 385 -8.28 11.54 -0.69
C GLY A 385 -7.16 11.68 -1.74
N MET A 386 -5.91 11.40 -1.39
CA MET A 386 -4.81 11.43 -2.37
C MET A 386 -4.18 10.08 -2.64
N VAL A 387 -4.36 9.14 -1.71
CA VAL A 387 -3.60 7.90 -1.61
C VAL A 387 -4.51 6.72 -1.26
N ILE A 388 -5.71 6.73 -1.85
CA ILE A 388 -6.77 5.75 -1.59
C ILE A 388 -6.33 4.32 -1.93
N ASN A 389 -5.56 4.12 -3.00
CA ASN A 389 -5.04 2.81 -3.37
C ASN A 389 -3.91 2.39 -2.45
N ASP A 390 -3.04 3.29 -2.00
CA ASP A 390 -1.89 2.93 -1.18
C ASP A 390 -2.32 2.26 0.14
N TYR A 391 -3.18 2.91 0.95
CA TYR A 391 -3.65 2.31 2.21
C TYR A 391 -4.51 1.08 1.97
N THR A 392 -5.40 1.11 0.97
CA THR A 392 -6.24 -0.04 0.64
C THR A 392 -5.42 -1.24 0.16
N THR A 393 -4.32 -0.99 -0.57
CA THR A 393 -3.36 -2.03 -0.97
C THR A 393 -2.60 -2.57 0.24
N GLY A 394 -2.27 -1.72 1.21
CA GLY A 394 -1.68 -2.16 2.48
C GLY A 394 -2.60 -3.10 3.26
N TYR A 395 -3.89 -2.74 3.42
CA TYR A 395 -4.88 -3.58 4.08
C TYR A 395 -5.11 -4.91 3.32
N SER A 396 -5.23 -4.87 2.00
CA SER A 396 -5.44 -6.09 1.20
C SER A 396 -4.21 -7.00 1.19
N ALA A 397 -2.99 -6.44 1.17
CA ALA A 397 -1.76 -7.21 1.32
C ALA A 397 -1.69 -7.92 2.68
N ALA A 398 -1.98 -7.20 3.77
CA ALA A 398 -2.04 -7.78 5.11
C ALA A 398 -3.10 -8.89 5.20
N LEU A 399 -4.27 -8.68 4.59
CA LEU A 399 -5.35 -9.66 4.56
C LEU A 399 -4.94 -10.96 3.85
N ALA A 400 -4.28 -10.87 2.70
CA ALA A 400 -3.76 -12.04 1.99
C ALA A 400 -2.69 -12.79 2.79
N ILE A 401 -1.83 -12.07 3.51
CA ILE A 401 -0.84 -12.68 4.41
C ILE A 401 -1.54 -13.40 5.57
N GLN A 402 -2.53 -12.76 6.18
CA GLN A 402 -3.32 -13.36 7.25
C GLN A 402 -4.12 -14.58 6.76
N SER A 403 -4.63 -14.60 5.52
CA SER A 403 -5.34 -15.78 4.99
C SER A 403 -4.40 -16.98 4.84
N ILE A 404 -3.13 -16.79 4.48
CA ILE A 404 -2.12 -17.85 4.46
C ILE A 404 -1.78 -18.30 5.88
N ILE A 405 -1.61 -17.37 6.82
CA ILE A 405 -1.34 -17.70 8.23
C ILE A 405 -2.50 -18.50 8.81
N LEU A 406 -3.74 -18.12 8.52
CA LEU A 406 -4.95 -18.85 8.91
C LEU A 406 -4.93 -20.29 8.38
N LYS A 407 -4.60 -20.48 7.11
CA LYS A 407 -4.45 -21.83 6.51
C LYS A 407 -3.36 -22.65 7.22
N ARG A 408 -2.25 -22.03 7.63
CA ARG A 408 -1.17 -22.68 8.38
C ARG A 408 -1.60 -23.10 9.78
N VAL A 409 -2.21 -22.21 10.56
CA VAL A 409 -2.59 -22.50 11.95
C VAL A 409 -3.79 -23.46 12.04
N SER A 410 -4.66 -23.47 11.03
CA SER A 410 -5.76 -24.44 10.92
C SER A 410 -5.32 -25.82 10.40
N GLY A 411 -4.08 -25.96 9.91
CA GLY A 411 -3.56 -27.20 9.34
C GLY A 411 -4.05 -27.51 7.92
N GLN A 412 -4.64 -26.55 7.21
CA GLN A 412 -5.09 -26.72 5.82
C GLN A 412 -3.93 -26.78 4.81
N VAL A 413 -2.78 -26.20 5.15
CA VAL A 413 -1.56 -26.21 4.34
C VAL A 413 -0.34 -26.51 5.22
N ASP A 414 0.75 -26.98 4.63
CA ASP A 414 1.98 -27.24 5.38
C ASP A 414 2.63 -25.91 5.78
N ILE A 415 3.08 -25.78 7.02
CA ILE A 415 3.73 -24.56 7.50
C ILE A 415 5.02 -24.25 6.73
N ARG A 416 5.60 -25.27 6.07
CA ARG A 416 6.81 -25.15 5.26
C ARG A 416 6.55 -24.70 3.83
N ASP A 417 5.29 -24.61 3.41
CA ASP A 417 4.92 -24.12 2.08
C ASP A 417 5.30 -22.65 1.97
N GLY A 418 6.13 -22.30 0.98
CA GLY A 418 6.40 -20.92 0.60
C GLY A 418 5.24 -20.33 -0.19
N TRP A 419 5.08 -19.01 -0.15
CA TRP A 419 3.98 -18.33 -0.86
C TRP A 419 4.46 -17.03 -1.48
N LEU A 420 3.92 -16.70 -2.66
CA LEU A 420 4.02 -15.39 -3.29
C LEU A 420 2.69 -14.66 -3.20
N VAL A 421 2.71 -13.45 -2.67
CA VAL A 421 1.57 -12.53 -2.59
C VAL A 421 1.89 -11.31 -3.44
N SER A 422 1.03 -10.95 -4.39
CA SER A 422 1.35 -9.93 -5.40
C SER A 422 0.29 -8.81 -5.50
N PRO A 423 0.05 -8.06 -4.41
CA PRO A 423 -0.92 -6.96 -4.43
C PRO A 423 -0.42 -5.84 -5.35
N SER A 424 -1.34 -5.09 -5.95
CA SER A 424 -0.97 -3.95 -6.79
C SER A 424 -1.88 -2.76 -6.65
N LEU A 425 -1.34 -1.55 -6.84
CA LEU A 425 -2.11 -0.31 -6.76
C LEU A 425 -3.19 -0.26 -7.83
N THR A 426 -2.89 -0.67 -9.06
CA THR A 426 -3.87 -0.75 -10.15
C THR A 426 -4.91 -1.85 -9.90
N GLY A 427 -4.49 -3.02 -9.39
CA GLY A 427 -5.42 -4.08 -9.00
C GLY A 427 -6.35 -3.64 -7.86
N THR A 428 -5.85 -2.85 -6.91
CA THR A 428 -6.65 -2.21 -5.87
C THR A 428 -7.65 -1.20 -6.43
N ALA A 429 -7.23 -0.34 -7.36
CA ALA A 429 -8.16 0.57 -8.02
C ALA A 429 -9.28 -0.19 -8.78
N MET A 430 -8.92 -1.31 -9.44
CA MET A 430 -9.91 -2.22 -10.05
C MET A 430 -10.81 -2.89 -9.01
N GLY A 431 -10.28 -3.29 -7.86
CA GLY A 431 -11.04 -3.78 -6.72
C GLY A 431 -12.03 -2.74 -6.19
N ILE A 432 -11.62 -1.46 -6.12
CA ILE A 432 -12.50 -0.35 -5.73
C ILE A 432 -13.66 -0.22 -6.72
N LEU A 433 -13.37 -0.29 -8.02
CA LEU A 433 -14.38 -0.24 -9.08
C LEU A 433 -15.31 -1.47 -9.06
N LYS A 434 -14.82 -2.64 -8.63
CA LYS A 434 -15.60 -3.88 -8.51
C LYS A 434 -16.53 -3.86 -7.30
N TYR A 435 -16.02 -3.51 -6.12
CA TYR A 435 -16.71 -3.73 -4.84
C TYR A 435 -17.43 -2.50 -4.30
N TYR A 436 -16.95 -1.28 -4.58
CA TYR A 436 -17.33 -0.08 -3.84
C TYR A 436 -17.95 1.05 -4.69
N LYS A 437 -18.29 0.79 -5.96
CA LYS A 437 -19.10 1.75 -6.73
C LYS A 437 -20.46 1.95 -6.08
N THR A 438 -20.88 3.21 -5.97
CA THR A 438 -22.20 3.57 -5.42
C THR A 438 -23.34 2.96 -6.23
N SER A 439 -23.17 2.84 -7.55
CA SER A 439 -24.15 2.22 -8.46
C SER A 439 -24.41 0.73 -8.20
N ARG A 440 -23.54 0.05 -7.45
CA ARG A 440 -23.67 -1.38 -7.13
C ARG A 440 -24.91 -1.68 -6.29
N PHE A 441 -25.25 -0.79 -5.36
CA PHE A 441 -26.36 -0.98 -4.41
C PHE A 441 -27.42 0.12 -4.50
N GLY A 442 -27.13 1.23 -5.20
CA GLY A 442 -27.98 2.41 -5.20
C GLY A 442 -27.93 3.15 -3.85
N ALA A 443 -28.90 4.03 -3.61
CA ALA A 443 -29.02 4.72 -2.32
C ALA A 443 -29.48 3.74 -1.23
N PRO A 444 -28.82 3.68 -0.05
CA PRO A 444 -29.27 2.86 1.07
C PRO A 444 -30.68 3.23 1.53
N ALA A 445 -31.45 2.26 2.05
CA ALA A 445 -32.79 2.48 2.59
C ALA A 445 -32.83 3.53 3.73
N ASP A 446 -31.72 3.66 4.45
CA ASP A 446 -31.50 4.59 5.55
C ASP A 446 -30.78 5.88 5.12
N GLY A 447 -30.35 6.00 3.86
CA GLY A 447 -29.57 7.14 3.36
C GLY A 447 -30.32 8.49 3.32
N ASN A 448 -31.65 8.46 3.34
CA ASN A 448 -32.51 9.66 3.40
C ASN A 448 -33.04 9.97 4.81
N ARG A 449 -32.63 9.21 5.84
CA ARG A 449 -33.03 9.50 7.22
C ARG A 449 -32.23 10.71 7.72
N SER A 450 -32.93 11.79 8.05
CA SER A 450 -32.34 12.91 8.78
C SER A 450 -32.17 12.52 10.26
N GLY A 451 -30.95 12.60 10.79
CA GLY A 451 -30.65 12.29 12.19
C GLY A 451 -29.17 12.04 12.47
N GLU A 452 -28.80 11.89 13.74
CA GLU A 452 -27.41 11.66 14.17
C GLU A 452 -26.79 10.35 13.62
N GLU A 453 -27.63 9.39 13.20
CA GLU A 453 -27.21 8.09 12.67
C GLU A 453 -26.65 8.14 11.24
N THR A 454 -26.88 9.22 10.49
CA THR A 454 -26.40 9.40 9.10
C THR A 454 -25.29 10.44 8.95
N LEU A 455 -24.90 11.09 10.05
CA LEU A 455 -23.80 12.08 10.06
C LEU A 455 -22.45 11.39 9.86
N ALA A 456 -21.61 11.93 8.98
CA ALA A 456 -20.20 11.57 8.96
C ALA A 456 -19.57 11.98 10.29
N LEU A 457 -18.95 11.02 10.96
CA LEU A 457 -18.25 11.27 12.22
C LEU A 457 -16.76 11.47 11.96
N PRO A 458 -16.08 12.31 12.78
CA PRO A 458 -14.63 12.38 12.74
C PRO A 458 -14.05 11.00 13.05
N PRO A 459 -12.78 10.75 12.74
CA PRO A 459 -12.12 9.53 13.17
C PRO A 459 -11.95 9.45 14.69
N GLU A 460 -11.62 8.26 15.19
CA GLU A 460 -11.11 8.10 16.56
C GLU A 460 -9.59 8.32 16.57
N THR A 461 -9.05 8.80 17.68
CA THR A 461 -7.63 9.15 17.80
C THR A 461 -6.91 8.23 18.78
N LEU A 462 -5.68 7.86 18.43
CA LEU A 462 -4.72 7.23 19.31
C LEU A 462 -3.60 8.22 19.60
N GLU A 463 -3.18 8.28 20.86
CA GLU A 463 -2.17 9.23 21.32
C GLU A 463 -1.13 8.54 22.19
N GLY A 464 0.12 9.01 22.14
CA GLY A 464 1.16 8.48 23.01
C GLY A 464 2.52 9.13 22.82
N GLN A 465 3.36 9.02 23.84
CA GLN A 465 4.75 9.44 23.76
C GLN A 465 5.53 8.51 22.81
N THR A 466 6.30 9.11 21.90
CA THR A 466 7.17 8.41 20.95
C THR A 466 8.59 9.00 21.02
N SER A 467 9.54 8.40 20.30
CA SER A 467 10.89 8.95 20.16
C SER A 467 10.94 10.24 19.33
N LEU A 468 9.88 10.55 18.56
CA LEU A 468 9.74 11.80 17.80
C LEU A 468 8.99 12.90 18.59
N GLY A 469 8.34 12.56 19.71
CA GLY A 469 7.48 13.46 20.48
C GLY A 469 6.13 12.83 20.85
N TYR A 470 5.23 13.59 21.44
CA TYR A 470 3.87 13.15 21.75
C TYR A 470 3.04 13.12 20.45
N LEU A 471 2.77 11.93 19.94
CA LEU A 471 2.05 11.72 18.68
C LEU A 471 0.56 11.63 18.97
N LYS A 472 -0.24 12.33 18.17
CA LYS A 472 -1.69 12.13 18.02
C LYS A 472 -1.99 11.74 16.59
N THR A 473 -2.61 10.59 16.39
CA THR A 473 -2.86 9.99 15.08
C THR A 473 -4.17 9.20 15.05
N LEU A 474 -4.51 8.59 13.92
CA LEU A 474 -5.73 7.82 13.71
C LEU A 474 -5.68 6.49 14.48
N ALA A 475 -6.66 6.26 15.36
CA ALA A 475 -6.84 4.95 16.01
C ALA A 475 -7.47 3.96 15.02
N PRO A 476 -7.12 2.66 15.03
CA PRO A 476 -7.71 1.67 14.13
C PRO A 476 -9.24 1.54 14.28
N LEU A 477 -9.94 1.37 13.15
CA LEU A 477 -11.40 1.41 13.10
C LEU A 477 -12.08 0.25 13.83
N PRO A 478 -11.71 -1.03 13.62
CA PRO A 478 -12.43 -2.14 14.23
C PRO A 478 -12.09 -2.29 15.71
N LYS A 479 -13.12 -2.48 16.54
CA LYS A 479 -12.98 -2.75 17.97
C LYS A 479 -13.20 -4.22 18.25
N LEU A 480 -12.15 -4.91 18.71
CA LEU A 480 -12.19 -6.33 19.07
C LEU A 480 -12.34 -6.48 20.59
N SER A 481 -13.25 -7.34 21.04
CA SER A 481 -13.59 -7.47 22.46
C SER A 481 -12.52 -8.18 23.32
N ASP A 482 -11.78 -9.14 22.76
CA ASP A 482 -10.80 -9.94 23.51
C ASP A 482 -9.36 -9.57 23.14
N THR A 483 -9.12 -9.25 21.87
CA THR A 483 -7.80 -8.85 21.38
C THR A 483 -7.81 -7.42 20.82
N PRO A 484 -7.97 -6.37 21.66
CA PRO A 484 -8.03 -4.99 21.18
C PRO A 484 -6.75 -4.61 20.44
N ILE A 485 -6.91 -3.87 19.34
CA ILE A 485 -5.80 -3.40 18.51
C ILE A 485 -4.93 -2.43 19.30
N ARG A 486 -3.61 -2.65 19.25
CA ARG A 486 -2.59 -1.81 19.89
C ARG A 486 -1.21 -2.10 19.31
N TYR A 487 -0.23 -1.27 19.65
CA TYR A 487 1.17 -1.41 19.22
C TYR A 487 2.06 -1.79 20.41
N ASP A 488 2.48 -3.06 20.50
CA ASP A 488 3.21 -3.58 21.67
C ASP A 488 4.68 -3.13 21.73
N PHE A 489 5.26 -2.75 20.59
CA PHE A 489 6.67 -2.39 20.46
C PHE A 489 6.90 -0.87 20.31
N GLY A 490 5.95 -0.10 20.83
CA GLY A 490 5.91 1.36 20.72
C GLY A 490 4.99 1.84 19.59
N LEU A 491 4.41 3.03 19.78
CA LEU A 491 3.48 3.62 18.81
C LEU A 491 4.17 4.02 17.50
N LEU A 492 5.33 4.67 17.57
CA LEU A 492 6.15 5.05 16.43
C LEU A 492 7.62 5.13 16.86
N GLN A 493 8.51 4.53 16.07
CA GLN A 493 9.96 4.63 16.27
C GLN A 493 10.57 5.62 15.30
N THR A 494 11.67 6.27 15.70
CA THR A 494 12.40 7.18 14.82
C THR A 494 12.95 6.40 13.64
N MET A 495 12.86 6.98 12.44
CA MET A 495 13.27 6.29 11.21
C MET A 495 14.73 5.84 11.25
N GLY A 496 14.93 4.52 11.30
CA GLY A 496 16.23 3.88 11.31
C GLY A 496 16.94 3.85 12.66
N SER A 497 16.26 4.12 13.78
CA SER A 497 16.87 4.18 15.11
C SER A 497 17.05 2.82 15.80
N ASP A 498 16.31 1.80 15.39
CA ASP A 498 16.33 0.49 16.02
C ASP A 498 17.50 -0.37 15.54
N ARG A 499 17.95 -1.27 16.43
CA ARG A 499 18.85 -2.36 16.06
C ARG A 499 18.20 -3.23 14.98
N PRO A 500 18.98 -3.81 14.04
CA PRO A 500 18.45 -4.63 12.97
C PRO A 500 18.06 -6.02 13.50
N ILE A 501 17.18 -6.11 14.49
CA ILE A 501 16.62 -7.31 15.13
C ILE A 501 15.10 -7.20 15.15
N PHE A 502 14.39 -8.33 15.13
CA PHE A 502 12.94 -8.29 15.26
C PHE A 502 12.54 -7.80 16.67
N PRO A 503 11.62 -6.82 16.81
CA PRO A 503 11.22 -6.34 18.12
C PRO A 503 10.59 -7.45 18.96
N GLY A 504 10.97 -7.52 20.24
CA GLY A 504 10.59 -8.61 21.14
C GLY A 504 11.45 -9.88 21.01
N PHE A 505 12.50 -9.84 20.19
CA PHE A 505 13.50 -10.91 20.07
C PHE A 505 14.91 -10.34 20.32
N ASP A 506 15.78 -11.17 20.86
CA ASP A 506 17.21 -10.88 20.99
C ASP A 506 17.99 -12.06 20.39
N ASP A 507 18.86 -11.75 19.44
CA ASP A 507 19.71 -12.71 18.73
C ASP A 507 21.21 -12.44 18.96
N GLY A 508 21.53 -11.57 19.94
CA GLY A 508 22.90 -11.22 20.28
C GLY A 508 23.55 -10.18 19.36
N TYR A 509 22.79 -9.44 18.55
CA TYR A 509 23.33 -8.36 17.72
C TYR A 509 24.06 -7.28 18.54
N ASP A 510 25.36 -7.13 18.28
CA ASP A 510 26.23 -6.12 18.88
C ASP A 510 26.47 -4.94 17.91
N ALA A 511 25.85 -3.80 18.23
CA ALA A 511 25.97 -2.57 17.45
C ALA A 511 27.38 -1.93 17.56
N GLU A 512 28.13 -2.18 18.64
CA GLU A 512 29.45 -1.59 18.86
C GLU A 512 30.52 -2.24 17.97
N SER A 513 30.28 -3.48 17.54
CA SER A 513 31.16 -4.19 16.60
C SER A 513 31.14 -3.64 15.17
N ILE A 514 30.18 -2.75 14.83
CA ILE A 514 29.95 -2.29 13.47
C ILE A 514 30.87 -1.13 13.09
N LYS A 515 31.66 -1.32 12.05
CA LYS A 515 32.44 -0.23 11.42
C LYS A 515 31.56 0.54 10.41
N PRO A 516 31.35 1.86 10.58
CA PRO A 516 30.64 2.67 9.59
C PRO A 516 31.50 2.89 8.34
N MET A 517 30.87 3.16 7.19
CA MET A 517 31.61 3.66 6.02
C MET A 517 32.01 5.12 6.24
N LEU A 518 33.15 5.50 5.69
CA LEU A 518 33.63 6.88 5.71
C LEU A 518 32.79 7.74 4.76
N LYS A 519 32.72 9.05 5.04
CA LYS A 519 31.92 9.99 4.25
C LYS A 519 32.39 10.06 2.80
N GLU A 520 33.69 9.95 2.58
CA GLU A 520 34.31 9.96 1.26
C GLU A 520 33.89 8.75 0.42
N GLU A 521 33.82 7.56 1.04
CA GLU A 521 33.35 6.33 0.41
C GLU A 521 31.89 6.46 0.00
N VAL A 522 31.07 7.06 0.87
CA VAL A 522 29.66 7.37 0.59
C VAL A 522 29.52 8.34 -0.59
N LEU A 523 30.27 9.45 -0.59
CA LEU A 523 30.20 10.46 -1.64
C LEU A 523 30.65 9.91 -3.00
N HIS A 524 31.69 9.07 -3.04
CA HIS A 524 32.12 8.39 -4.26
C HIS A 524 31.01 7.53 -4.87
N HIS A 525 30.19 6.87 -4.04
CA HIS A 525 29.07 6.05 -4.51
C HIS A 525 27.87 6.89 -4.97
N ILE A 526 27.63 8.07 -4.38
CA ILE A 526 26.42 8.88 -4.62
C ILE A 526 26.63 9.95 -5.70
N GLY A 527 27.70 10.75 -5.62
CA GLY A 527 27.82 12.06 -6.27
C GLY A 527 28.01 12.04 -7.78
N LEU A 528 28.92 11.21 -8.31
CA LEU A 528 29.18 11.13 -9.76
C LEU A 528 27.94 10.62 -10.53
N SER A 529 27.17 9.72 -9.91
CA SER A 529 26.06 9.05 -10.57
C SER A 529 24.81 9.92 -10.80
N ALA A 530 24.65 11.03 -10.08
CA ALA A 530 23.42 11.82 -10.13
C ALA A 530 23.35 12.73 -11.37
N ASN A 531 24.44 13.47 -11.65
CA ASN A 531 24.52 14.36 -12.80
C ASN A 531 24.50 13.59 -14.13
N GLU A 532 25.27 12.50 -14.21
CA GLU A 532 25.28 11.62 -15.38
C GLU A 532 23.88 11.04 -15.70
N LYS A 533 23.09 10.71 -14.67
CA LYS A 533 21.71 10.25 -14.84
C LYS A 533 20.80 11.35 -15.38
N LEU A 534 20.91 12.58 -14.88
CA LEU A 534 20.11 13.70 -15.35
C LEU A 534 20.46 14.06 -16.81
N GLU A 535 21.75 14.08 -17.15
CA GLU A 535 22.21 14.30 -18.53
C GLU A 535 21.74 13.17 -19.46
N SER A 536 21.81 11.91 -19.00
CA SER A 536 21.27 10.77 -19.76
C SER A 536 19.77 10.90 -20.02
N LEU A 537 18.99 11.31 -19.03
CA LEU A 537 17.55 11.52 -19.17
C LEU A 537 17.22 12.69 -20.10
N SER A 538 17.98 13.79 -20.00
CA SER A 538 17.86 14.94 -20.89
C SER A 538 18.08 14.54 -22.36
N ARG A 539 19.18 13.81 -22.64
CA ARG A 539 19.47 13.26 -23.98
C ARG A 539 18.40 12.27 -24.45
N SER A 540 17.88 11.43 -23.56
CA SER A 540 16.79 10.49 -23.88
C SER A 540 15.52 11.23 -24.30
N GLY A 541 15.13 12.27 -23.56
CA GLY A 541 13.97 13.11 -23.89
C GLY A 541 14.14 13.82 -25.23
N GLU A 542 15.34 14.32 -25.53
CA GLU A 542 15.67 14.91 -26.84
C GLU A 542 15.60 13.91 -28.00
N GLY A 543 16.17 12.70 -27.82
CA GLY A 543 16.18 11.66 -28.84
C GLY A 543 14.75 11.29 -29.25
N TRP A 544 13.90 10.99 -28.27
CA TRP A 544 12.50 10.70 -28.50
C TRP A 544 11.76 11.83 -29.23
N ARG A 545 12.01 13.10 -28.85
CA ARG A 545 11.41 14.25 -29.55
C ARG A 545 11.85 14.36 -31.00
N LYS A 546 13.14 14.15 -31.28
CA LYS A 546 13.68 14.17 -32.65
C LYS A 546 13.06 13.07 -33.50
N ASP A 547 13.00 11.84 -32.96
CA ASP A 547 12.45 10.68 -33.65
C ASP A 547 10.95 10.84 -33.97
N LEU A 548 10.22 11.55 -33.09
CA LEU A 548 8.79 11.84 -33.25
C LEU A 548 8.49 13.17 -33.95
N GLY A 549 9.51 13.90 -34.42
CA GLY A 549 9.33 15.18 -35.13
C GLY A 549 8.83 16.34 -34.26
N VAL A 550 9.08 16.30 -32.95
CA VAL A 550 8.67 17.33 -31.97
C VAL A 550 9.82 18.34 -31.78
N SER A 551 9.72 19.55 -32.38
CA SER A 551 10.77 20.58 -32.25
C SER A 551 10.64 21.45 -30.99
N ILE A 552 11.77 21.72 -30.32
CA ILE A 552 11.91 22.61 -29.15
C ILE A 552 11.97 24.10 -29.55
N SER A 553 12.19 24.42 -30.84
CA SER A 553 12.41 25.80 -31.32
C SER A 553 11.20 26.75 -31.22
N LYS A 554 10.19 26.42 -30.41
CA LYS A 554 8.96 27.19 -30.17
C LYS A 554 8.58 27.30 -28.67
N LEU A 555 9.42 26.81 -27.75
CA LEU A 555 9.36 27.15 -26.33
C LEU A 555 10.21 28.41 -26.10
#